data_AF-A0A5T1BT46-F1
#
_entry.id   AF-A0A5T1BT46-F1
#
_cell.length_a   1.000
_cell.length_b   1.000
_cell.length_c   1.000
_cell.angle_alpha   90.00
_cell.angle_beta   90.00
_cell.angle_gamma   90.00
#
_symmetry.space_group_name_H-M   'P 1'
#
loop_
_entity.id
_entity.type
_entity.pdbx_description
1 polymer ?
#
loop_
_entity_poly.entity_id
_entity_poly.type
_entity_poly.pdbx_seq_one_letter_code
_entity_poly.pdbx_strand_id
1 'polypeptide(L)'
;ENHPYPSLLDPKKLNDKNEKINYHNIPAELAWEMNLPLPDNFKFLFWGSHGVGNMGFHRFLDKSGLVSLFCLDDNNSKLNYCHFFKNLLNSYQNFYLSIINLCEDENASKYYSLIPPCRSICLVRDPISSLRSHVGGKRHGVNYLNIVDFGTNIECVMSNRIGYANIGFNSHFPCVDISEAFIDNKFMCFHDSLLWK
;
A
#
# COMPACT_ATOMS: atom_id res chain seq x y z
N GLU A 1 -18.08 17.28 16.93
CA GLU A 1 -17.46 16.03 16.46
C GLU A 1 -18.56 15.01 16.22
N ASN A 2 -18.82 14.63 14.97
CA ASN A 2 -19.67 13.49 14.62
C ASN A 2 -18.79 12.48 13.88
N HIS A 3 -17.85 11.85 14.61
CA HIS A 3 -17.06 10.77 14.02
C HIS A 3 -18.00 9.57 13.76
N PRO A 4 -18.00 8.96 12.57
CA PRO A 4 -18.93 7.86 12.25
C PRO A 4 -18.74 6.64 13.17
N TYR A 5 -17.56 6.50 13.75
CA TYR A 5 -17.20 5.45 14.71
C TYR A 5 -16.56 6.08 15.95
N PRO A 6 -17.34 6.68 16.87
CA PRO A 6 -16.79 7.39 18.01
C PRO A 6 -16.03 6.41 18.93
N SER A 7 -14.85 6.84 19.37
CA SER A 7 -14.05 6.06 20.31
C SER A 7 -14.70 6.08 21.70
N LEU A 8 -14.67 4.92 22.37
CA LEU A 8 -15.15 4.82 23.76
C LEU A 8 -14.18 5.44 24.78
N LEU A 9 -12.93 5.65 24.39
CA LEU A 9 -11.85 6.17 25.23
C LEU A 9 -11.22 7.39 24.57
N ASP A 10 -10.61 8.28 25.37
CA ASP A 10 -9.88 9.44 24.85
C ASP A 10 -8.56 8.99 24.19
N PRO A 11 -8.40 9.14 22.87
CA PRO A 11 -7.19 8.71 22.16
C PRO A 11 -5.91 9.37 22.66
N LYS A 12 -5.99 10.62 23.15
CA LYS A 12 -4.81 11.34 23.63
C LYS A 12 -4.25 10.70 24.90
N LYS A 13 -5.13 10.23 25.79
CA LYS A 13 -4.74 9.50 27.00
C LYS A 13 -4.18 8.13 26.66
N LEU A 14 -4.74 7.46 25.64
CA LEU A 14 -4.29 6.13 25.24
C LEU A 14 -2.83 6.09 24.76
N ASN A 15 -2.28 7.20 24.28
CA ASN A 15 -0.86 7.31 23.90
C ASN A 15 0.10 7.48 25.11
N ASP A 16 -0.41 7.86 26.29
CA ASP A 16 0.43 8.01 27.49
C ASP A 16 0.66 6.64 28.15
N LYS A 17 1.92 6.19 28.18
CA LYS A 17 2.31 4.92 28.80
C LYS A 17 2.11 4.89 30.32
N ASN A 18 1.97 6.06 30.97
CA ASN A 18 1.71 6.17 32.41
C ASN A 18 0.22 6.00 32.75
N GLU A 19 -0.68 6.09 31.77
CA GLU A 19 -2.11 5.83 31.99
C GLU A 19 -2.34 4.34 32.27
N LYS A 20 -3.27 4.05 33.20
CA LYS A 20 -3.61 2.67 33.58
C LYS A 20 -4.12 1.87 32.38
N ILE A 21 -4.89 2.54 31.52
CA ILE A 21 -5.40 2.01 30.26
C ILE A 21 -4.77 2.82 29.14
N ASN A 22 -3.94 2.18 28.33
CA ASN A 22 -3.24 2.78 27.21
C ASN A 22 -3.10 1.74 26.08
N TYR A 23 -2.64 2.16 24.91
CA TYR A 23 -2.54 1.29 23.73
C TYR A 23 -1.66 0.04 23.94
N HIS A 24 -0.67 0.06 24.85
CA HIS A 24 0.18 -1.10 25.13
C HIS A 24 -0.53 -2.19 25.93
N ASN A 25 -1.62 -1.84 26.63
CA ASN A 25 -2.36 -2.75 27.50
C ASN A 25 -3.66 -3.26 26.83
N ILE A 26 -4.00 -2.74 25.65
CA ILE A 26 -5.22 -3.11 24.90
C ILE A 26 -4.81 -3.97 23.70
N PRO A 27 -5.31 -5.21 23.58
CA PRO A 27 -5.13 -6.02 22.37
C PRO A 27 -5.73 -5.33 21.14
N ALA A 28 -5.07 -5.45 19.99
CA ALA A 28 -5.49 -4.79 18.75
C ALA A 28 -6.92 -5.17 18.33
N GLU A 29 -7.30 -6.43 18.54
CA GLU A 29 -8.63 -6.94 18.22
C GLU A 29 -9.71 -6.27 19.08
N LEU A 30 -9.42 -6.02 20.36
CA LEU A 30 -10.31 -5.28 21.26
C LEU A 30 -10.36 -3.79 20.90
N ALA A 31 -9.22 -3.20 20.54
CA ALA A 31 -9.14 -1.81 20.08
C ALA A 31 -10.02 -1.58 18.84
N TRP A 32 -10.05 -2.53 17.92
CA TRP A 32 -10.95 -2.54 16.78
C TRP A 32 -12.43 -2.54 17.19
N GLU A 33 -12.84 -3.44 18.08
CA GLU A 33 -14.25 -3.50 18.54
C GLU A 33 -14.67 -2.21 19.27
N MET A 34 -13.75 -1.56 19.97
CA MET A 34 -13.97 -0.31 20.70
C MET A 34 -13.85 0.96 19.83
N ASN A 35 -13.64 0.81 18.51
CA ASN A 35 -13.42 1.93 17.58
C ASN A 35 -12.28 2.86 18.03
N LEU A 36 -11.19 2.30 18.57
CA LEU A 36 -10.04 3.12 18.93
C LEU A 36 -9.30 3.51 17.65
N PRO A 37 -8.91 4.78 17.47
CA PRO A 37 -8.03 5.13 16.36
C PRO A 37 -6.66 4.44 16.54
N LEU A 38 -5.92 4.30 15.45
CA LEU A 38 -4.54 3.81 15.49
C LEU A 38 -3.67 4.72 16.37
N PRO A 39 -2.63 4.17 17.05
CA PRO A 39 -1.61 4.99 17.69
C PRO A 39 -1.02 6.00 16.70
N ASP A 40 -0.76 7.22 17.14
CA ASP A 40 -0.37 8.34 16.27
C ASP A 40 1.15 8.43 16.00
N ASN A 41 1.89 7.37 16.30
CA ASN A 41 3.35 7.33 16.24
C ASN A 41 3.90 6.93 14.86
N PHE A 42 3.29 7.46 13.81
CA PHE A 42 3.78 7.42 12.43
C PHE A 42 3.93 8.86 11.89
N LYS A 43 4.79 9.05 10.90
CA LYS A 43 5.15 10.39 10.40
C LYS A 43 4.08 10.98 9.49
N PHE A 44 3.53 10.18 8.59
CA PHE A 44 2.52 10.56 7.61
C PHE A 44 1.85 9.33 7.00
N LEU A 45 0.73 9.56 6.33
CA LEU A 45 0.07 8.60 5.46
C LEU A 45 0.53 8.79 4.01
N PHE A 46 1.07 7.74 3.40
CA PHE A 46 1.38 7.68 1.98
C PHE A 46 0.30 6.89 1.24
N TRP A 47 -0.14 7.43 0.11
CA TRP A 47 -1.13 6.83 -0.77
C TRP A 47 -0.92 7.34 -2.20
N GLY A 48 -1.55 6.72 -3.19
CA GLY A 48 -1.42 7.14 -4.58
C GLY A 48 -1.51 5.97 -5.55
N SER A 49 -1.52 6.30 -6.84
CA SER A 49 -1.88 5.35 -7.89
C SER A 49 -0.76 4.38 -8.27
N HIS A 50 -1.08 3.26 -8.93
CA HIS A 50 -0.03 2.45 -9.56
C HIS A 50 0.63 3.21 -10.73
N GLY A 51 1.89 2.91 -11.04
CA GLY A 51 2.61 3.53 -12.17
C GLY A 51 3.09 4.99 -11.97
N VAL A 52 2.92 5.56 -10.78
CA VAL A 52 3.30 6.95 -10.47
C VAL A 52 4.70 7.11 -9.86
N GLY A 53 5.41 6.01 -9.60
CA GLY A 53 6.77 6.03 -9.03
C GLY A 53 6.88 5.66 -7.55
N ASN A 54 5.84 5.02 -6.97
CA ASN A 54 5.80 4.61 -5.57
C ASN A 54 7.07 3.90 -5.10
N MET A 55 7.60 2.94 -5.88
CA MET A 55 8.80 2.18 -5.52
C MET A 55 10.06 3.06 -5.38
N GLY A 56 10.22 4.05 -6.26
CA GLY A 56 11.35 4.99 -6.17
C GLY A 56 11.22 5.87 -4.93
N PHE A 57 10.01 6.34 -4.63
CA PHE A 57 9.71 7.11 -3.44
C PHE A 57 9.95 6.31 -2.15
N HIS A 58 9.43 5.08 -2.07
CA HIS A 58 9.69 4.16 -0.95
C HIS A 58 11.19 3.95 -0.72
N ARG A 59 11.96 3.73 -1.79
CA ARG A 59 13.40 3.54 -1.67
C ARG A 59 14.11 4.79 -1.16
N PHE A 60 13.68 5.98 -1.58
CA PHE A 60 14.20 7.23 -1.06
C PHE A 60 13.91 7.38 0.45
N LEU A 61 12.70 7.07 0.90
CA LEU A 61 12.31 7.13 2.31
C LEU A 61 13.06 6.11 3.17
N ASP A 62 13.17 4.86 2.69
CA ASP A 62 13.97 3.79 3.31
C ASP A 62 15.43 4.22 3.51
N LYS A 63 16.04 4.81 2.47
CA LYS A 63 17.39 5.39 2.57
C LYS A 63 17.49 6.60 3.51
N SER A 64 16.37 7.24 3.82
CA SER A 64 16.27 8.32 4.80
C SER A 64 15.97 7.83 6.22
N GLY A 65 15.92 6.51 6.44
CA GLY A 65 15.68 5.89 7.75
C GLY A 65 14.21 5.77 8.15
N LEU A 66 13.29 5.90 7.19
CA LEU A 66 11.86 5.68 7.39
C LEU A 66 11.47 4.25 7.03
N VAL A 67 10.57 3.66 7.80
CA VAL A 67 10.06 2.30 7.57
C VAL A 67 8.62 2.36 7.09
N SER A 68 8.33 1.69 5.98
CA SER A 68 6.97 1.58 5.45
C SER A 68 6.18 0.53 6.22
N LEU A 69 4.96 0.86 6.66
CA LEU A 69 3.96 -0.14 7.03
C LEU A 69 2.92 -0.24 5.91
N PHE A 70 2.93 -1.38 5.22
CA PHE A 70 1.98 -1.71 4.16
C PHE A 70 0.82 -2.54 4.70
N CYS A 71 -0.34 -2.46 4.05
CA CYS A 71 -1.44 -3.39 4.28
C CYS A 71 -0.96 -4.85 4.12
N LEU A 72 -1.49 -5.76 4.94
CA LEU A 72 -1.24 -7.20 4.81
C LEU A 72 -2.14 -7.85 3.76
N ASP A 73 -3.39 -7.38 3.66
CA ASP A 73 -4.42 -7.97 2.82
C ASP A 73 -5.36 -6.89 2.33
N ASP A 74 -5.44 -6.71 1.01
CA ASP A 74 -6.28 -5.70 0.38
C ASP A 74 -7.78 -5.98 0.53
N ASN A 75 -8.20 -7.08 1.15
CA ASN A 75 -9.60 -7.41 1.37
C ASN A 75 -9.95 -7.64 2.84
N ASN A 76 -9.10 -7.20 3.78
CA ASN A 76 -9.34 -7.42 5.20
C ASN A 76 -8.96 -6.21 6.07
N SER A 77 -9.95 -5.33 6.27
CA SER A 77 -9.85 -4.09 7.03
C SER A 77 -9.42 -4.33 8.48
N LYS A 78 -10.03 -5.32 9.14
CA LYS A 78 -9.72 -5.64 10.54
C LYS A 78 -8.29 -6.16 10.67
N LEU A 79 -7.84 -7.02 9.75
CA LEU A 79 -6.48 -7.54 9.74
C LEU A 79 -5.46 -6.42 9.53
N ASN A 80 -5.70 -5.52 8.58
CA ASN A 80 -4.83 -4.37 8.33
C ASN A 80 -4.76 -3.43 9.53
N TYR A 81 -5.91 -3.09 10.14
CA TYR A 81 -5.95 -2.31 11.37
C TYR A 81 -5.11 -2.98 12.46
N CYS A 82 -5.33 -4.27 12.72
CA CYS A 82 -4.60 -4.97 13.78
C CYS A 82 -3.10 -5.06 13.50
N HIS A 83 -2.71 -5.21 12.22
CA HIS A 83 -1.32 -5.19 11.80
C HIS A 83 -0.66 -3.84 12.07
N PHE A 84 -1.29 -2.74 11.64
CA PHE A 84 -0.79 -1.40 11.91
C PHE A 84 -0.72 -1.11 13.39
N PHE A 85 -1.78 -1.39 14.14
CA PHE A 85 -1.83 -1.20 15.59
C PHE A 85 -0.63 -1.86 16.26
N LYS A 86 -0.39 -3.16 16.02
CA LYS A 86 0.71 -3.91 16.66
C LYS A 86 2.08 -3.36 16.30
N ASN A 87 2.32 -3.02 15.03
CA ASN A 87 3.62 -2.49 14.59
C ASN A 87 3.87 -1.09 15.11
N LEU A 88 2.84 -0.24 15.12
CA LEU A 88 2.93 1.12 15.62
C LEU A 88 3.39 1.13 17.08
N LEU A 89 2.95 0.21 17.94
CA LEU A 89 3.46 0.14 19.33
C LEU A 89 4.98 -0.03 19.47
N ASN A 90 5.70 -0.40 18.40
CA ASN A 90 7.15 -0.44 18.38
C ASN A 90 7.75 0.97 18.18
N SER A 91 7.99 1.66 19.30
CA SER A 91 8.51 3.04 19.32
C SER A 91 9.95 3.22 18.80
N TYR A 92 10.66 2.16 18.43
CA TYR A 92 12.04 2.24 17.95
C TYR A 92 12.15 2.52 16.45
N GLN A 93 11.05 2.48 15.69
CA GLN A 93 11.05 2.67 14.24
C GLN A 93 10.33 3.97 13.85
N ASN A 94 10.86 4.65 12.83
CA ASN A 94 10.22 5.82 12.24
C ASN A 94 9.26 5.37 11.13
N PHE A 95 8.05 4.98 11.51
CA PHE A 95 7.07 4.48 10.55
C PHE A 95 6.39 5.59 9.74
N TYR A 96 6.00 5.26 8.51
CA TYR A 96 4.90 5.90 7.79
C TYR A 96 3.93 4.81 7.31
N LEU A 97 2.64 5.15 7.26
CA LEU A 97 1.62 4.22 6.76
C LEU A 97 1.56 4.31 5.24
N SER A 98 1.43 3.18 4.56
CA SER A 98 1.35 3.11 3.11
C SER A 98 0.10 2.37 2.67
N ILE A 99 -0.87 3.11 2.13
CA ILE A 99 -2.15 2.60 1.61
C ILE A 99 -2.17 2.87 0.11
N ILE A 100 -1.60 1.96 -0.66
CA ILE A 100 -1.59 2.05 -2.13
C ILE A 100 -2.83 1.37 -2.68
N ASN A 101 -3.14 0.16 -2.22
CA ASN A 101 -4.34 -0.56 -2.59
C ASN A 101 -5.47 -0.18 -1.63
N LEU A 102 -6.68 -0.04 -2.17
CA LEU A 102 -7.86 0.18 -1.35
C LEU A 102 -8.38 -1.16 -0.86
N CYS A 103 -8.57 -1.23 0.45
CA CYS A 103 -9.42 -2.21 1.09
C CYS A 103 -10.90 -1.90 0.83
N GLU A 104 -11.62 -2.86 0.25
CA GLU A 104 -13.03 -2.75 -0.18
C GLU A 104 -13.97 -3.76 0.51
N ASP A 105 -13.66 -4.19 1.73
CA ASP A 105 -14.58 -5.02 2.51
C ASP A 105 -15.70 -4.20 3.18
N GLU A 106 -16.67 -4.89 3.79
CA GLU A 106 -17.79 -4.28 4.51
C GLU A 106 -17.36 -3.34 5.67
N ASN A 107 -16.11 -3.46 6.12
CA ASN A 107 -15.53 -2.70 7.22
C ASN A 107 -14.58 -1.59 6.75
N ALA A 108 -14.41 -1.38 5.45
CA ALA A 108 -13.47 -0.41 4.87
C ALA A 108 -13.68 1.01 5.42
N SER A 109 -14.93 1.47 5.47
CA SER A 109 -15.29 2.78 6.02
C SER A 109 -14.84 2.95 7.47
N LYS A 110 -15.06 1.91 8.30
CA LYS A 110 -14.57 1.88 9.68
C LYS A 110 -13.05 1.96 9.72
N TYR A 111 -12.36 1.11 8.98
CA TYR A 111 -10.90 1.06 8.98
C TYR A 111 -10.25 2.40 8.63
N TYR A 112 -10.66 3.05 7.53
CA TYR A 112 -10.10 4.35 7.17
C TYR A 112 -10.43 5.44 8.17
N SER A 113 -11.63 5.40 8.79
CA SER A 113 -12.00 6.36 9.84
C SER A 113 -11.15 6.22 11.12
N LEU A 114 -10.59 5.03 11.38
CA LEU A 114 -9.74 4.80 12.54
C LEU A 114 -8.29 5.22 12.32
N ILE A 115 -7.92 5.70 11.12
CA ILE A 115 -6.64 6.37 10.90
C ILE A 115 -6.76 7.79 11.45
N PRO A 116 -5.97 8.17 12.47
CA PRO A 116 -6.07 9.50 13.05
C PRO A 116 -5.72 10.58 12.02
N PRO A 117 -6.26 11.81 12.16
CA PRO A 117 -5.88 12.93 11.31
C PRO A 117 -4.36 13.11 11.28
N CYS A 118 -3.77 13.05 10.09
CA CYS A 118 -2.33 13.10 9.90
C CYS A 118 -1.98 13.84 8.61
N ARG A 119 -0.70 14.22 8.47
CA ARG A 119 -0.20 14.69 7.16
C ARG A 119 -0.23 13.52 6.19
N SER A 120 -0.61 13.79 4.95
CA SER A 120 -0.61 12.77 3.90
C SER A 120 0.18 13.22 2.67
N ILE A 121 0.75 12.25 1.98
CA ILE A 121 1.44 12.42 0.70
C ILE A 121 0.70 11.54 -0.31
N CYS A 122 0.10 12.19 -1.31
CA CYS A 122 -0.48 11.52 -2.47
C CYS A 122 0.47 11.68 -3.66
N LEU A 123 1.03 10.57 -4.14
CA LEU A 123 1.88 10.61 -5.34
C LEU A 123 0.99 10.49 -6.58
N VAL A 124 1.03 11.52 -7.42
CA VAL A 124 0.24 11.62 -8.63
C VAL A 124 1.14 11.76 -9.84
N ARG A 125 0.61 11.36 -11.00
CA ARG A 125 1.27 11.49 -12.30
C ARG A 125 0.22 11.71 -13.37
N ASP A 126 0.59 12.37 -14.46
CA ASP A 126 -0.34 12.55 -15.57
C ASP A 126 -0.80 11.19 -16.13
N PRO A 127 -2.09 11.04 -16.50
CA PRO A 127 -2.63 9.75 -16.92
C PRO A 127 -1.89 9.10 -18.11
N ILE A 128 -1.38 9.91 -19.04
CA ILE A 128 -0.68 9.42 -20.24
C ILE A 128 0.65 8.79 -19.84
N SER A 129 1.43 9.43 -18.98
CA SER A 129 2.70 8.88 -18.48
C SER A 129 2.48 7.67 -17.57
N SER A 130 1.41 7.65 -16.78
CA SER A 130 1.01 6.47 -16.01
C SER A 130 0.71 5.30 -16.94
N LEU A 131 -0.14 5.49 -17.97
CA LEU A 131 -0.45 4.45 -18.97
C LEU A 131 0.79 3.96 -19.70
N ARG A 132 1.66 4.88 -20.13
CA ARG A 132 2.94 4.52 -20.75
C ARG A 132 3.79 3.61 -19.84
N SER A 133 3.78 3.86 -18.53
CA SER A 133 4.52 3.06 -17.56
C SER A 133 3.90 1.67 -17.37
N HIS A 134 2.58 1.57 -17.41
CA HIS A 134 1.88 0.28 -17.35
C HIS A 134 2.10 -0.55 -18.61
N VAL A 135 2.00 0.06 -19.80
CA VAL A 135 2.23 -0.61 -21.11
C VAL A 135 3.70 -1.01 -21.28
N GLY A 136 4.63 -0.11 -20.95
CA GLY A 136 6.07 -0.34 -21.10
C GLY A 136 6.72 -1.06 -19.92
N GLY A 137 5.94 -1.47 -18.91
CA GLY A 137 6.44 -2.12 -17.71
C GLY A 137 7.08 -3.47 -18.02
N LYS A 138 8.40 -3.55 -17.85
CA LYS A 138 9.17 -4.79 -18.02
C LYS A 138 8.84 -5.75 -16.88
N ARG A 139 8.48 -6.98 -17.23
CA ARG A 139 8.20 -8.10 -16.33
C ARG A 139 9.18 -9.24 -16.60
N HIS A 140 9.11 -10.26 -15.74
CA HIS A 140 9.82 -11.51 -15.98
C HIS A 140 9.23 -12.20 -17.21
N GLY A 141 10.05 -12.40 -18.24
CA GLY A 141 9.68 -13.20 -19.40
C GLY A 141 9.74 -14.70 -19.08
N VAL A 142 9.39 -15.53 -20.06
CA VAL A 142 9.27 -17.00 -19.89
C VAL A 142 10.58 -17.68 -19.47
N ASN A 143 11.72 -17.10 -19.84
CA ASN A 143 13.05 -17.64 -19.54
C ASN A 143 13.73 -16.93 -18.37
N TYR A 144 12.97 -16.18 -17.56
CA TYR A 144 13.55 -15.47 -16.42
C TYR A 144 13.99 -16.44 -15.32
N LEU A 145 15.28 -16.39 -14.97
CA LEU A 145 15.86 -17.12 -13.84
C LEU A 145 16.32 -16.15 -12.76
N ASN A 146 15.98 -16.44 -11.49
CA ASN A 146 16.47 -15.70 -10.33
C ASN A 146 17.96 -15.95 -10.06
N ILE A 147 18.47 -17.12 -10.46
CA ILE A 147 19.85 -17.56 -10.27
C ILE A 147 20.33 -18.13 -11.61
N VAL A 148 21.53 -17.72 -12.04
CA VAL A 148 22.17 -18.19 -13.28
C VAL A 148 23.50 -18.81 -12.90
N ASP A 149 23.62 -20.12 -13.05
CA ASP A 149 24.82 -20.88 -12.68
C ASP A 149 25.85 -20.90 -13.81
N PHE A 150 27.12 -21.10 -13.44
CA PHE A 150 28.19 -21.34 -14.39
C PHE A 150 27.89 -22.58 -15.25
N GLY A 151 27.93 -22.42 -16.58
CA GLY A 151 27.57 -23.46 -17.54
C GLY A 151 26.12 -23.42 -18.03
N THR A 152 25.28 -22.55 -17.46
CA THR A 152 23.94 -22.29 -18.01
C THR A 152 24.06 -21.72 -19.42
N ASN A 153 23.25 -22.23 -20.36
CA ASN A 153 23.23 -21.72 -21.72
C ASN A 153 22.68 -20.29 -21.73
N ILE A 154 23.58 -19.31 -21.86
CA ILE A 154 23.26 -17.89 -21.74
C ILE A 154 22.31 -17.42 -22.84
N GLU A 155 22.41 -17.98 -24.06
CA GLU A 155 21.52 -17.63 -25.17
C GLU A 155 20.07 -18.00 -24.83
N CYS A 156 19.86 -19.17 -24.21
CA CYS A 156 18.54 -19.59 -23.76
C CYS A 156 18.00 -18.64 -22.68
N VAL A 157 18.81 -18.29 -21.68
CA VAL A 157 18.41 -17.38 -20.59
C VAL A 157 18.10 -15.98 -21.10
N MET A 158 18.85 -15.48 -22.07
CA MET A 158 18.67 -14.13 -22.61
C MET A 158 17.52 -14.05 -23.62
N SER A 159 17.25 -15.14 -24.35
CA SER A 159 16.09 -15.23 -25.23
C SER A 159 14.81 -15.00 -24.43
N ASN A 160 13.96 -14.06 -24.85
CA ASN A 160 12.65 -13.81 -24.22
C ASN A 160 12.67 -13.62 -22.68
N ARG A 161 13.80 -13.15 -22.13
CA ARG A 161 13.99 -12.93 -20.69
C ARG A 161 13.13 -11.80 -20.14
N ILE A 162 12.87 -10.79 -20.97
CA ILE A 162 12.03 -9.65 -20.65
C ILE A 162 10.64 -9.93 -21.21
N GLY A 163 9.65 -9.85 -20.33
CA GLY A 163 8.24 -9.86 -20.69
C GLY A 163 7.63 -8.47 -20.54
N TYR A 164 6.43 -8.31 -21.08
CA TYR A 164 5.56 -7.14 -20.92
C TYR A 164 4.17 -7.63 -20.52
N ALA A 165 3.40 -6.76 -19.87
CA ALA A 165 2.00 -7.05 -19.54
C ALA A 165 1.20 -7.28 -20.84
N ASN A 166 0.37 -8.34 -20.88
CA ASN A 166 -0.61 -8.58 -21.93
C ASN A 166 -1.86 -9.26 -21.32
N ILE A 167 -2.97 -9.24 -22.04
CA ILE A 167 -4.22 -9.92 -21.68
C ILE A 167 -3.94 -11.42 -21.64
N GLY A 168 -3.93 -12.00 -20.44
CA GLY A 168 -3.83 -13.45 -20.22
C GLY A 168 -2.42 -14.03 -20.02
N PHE A 169 -1.35 -13.47 -20.58
CA PHE A 169 0.04 -13.98 -20.42
C PHE A 169 1.12 -12.88 -20.62
N ASN A 170 2.38 -13.16 -20.26
CA ASN A 170 3.51 -12.27 -20.56
C ASN A 170 3.80 -12.24 -22.07
N SER A 171 3.75 -11.05 -22.68
CA SER A 171 4.14 -10.83 -24.08
C SER A 171 5.64 -10.55 -24.22
N HIS A 172 6.23 -10.86 -25.38
CA HIS A 172 7.60 -10.47 -25.71
C HIS A 172 7.75 -9.00 -26.09
N PHE A 173 6.64 -8.34 -26.45
CA PHE A 173 6.60 -6.95 -26.86
C PHE A 173 5.53 -6.18 -26.08
N PRO A 174 5.75 -4.89 -25.77
CA PRO A 174 4.70 -4.05 -25.22
C PRO A 174 3.54 -3.97 -26.22
N CYS A 175 2.31 -4.07 -25.71
CA CYS A 175 1.09 -4.00 -26.50
C CYS A 175 0.33 -2.76 -26.07
N VAL A 176 -0.03 -1.87 -27.00
CA VAL A 176 -0.80 -0.67 -26.65
C VAL A 176 -2.25 -1.01 -26.31
N ASP A 177 -2.79 -2.11 -26.83
CA ASP A 177 -4.19 -2.49 -26.64
C ASP A 177 -4.50 -2.80 -25.16
N ILE A 178 -3.49 -3.20 -24.37
CA ILE A 178 -3.65 -3.36 -22.92
C ILE A 178 -3.93 -2.03 -22.20
N SER A 179 -3.66 -0.89 -22.84
CA SER A 179 -3.98 0.42 -22.26
C SER A 179 -5.48 0.55 -21.99
N GLU A 180 -6.34 -0.07 -22.80
CA GLU A 180 -7.79 -0.11 -22.55
C GLU A 180 -8.10 -0.81 -21.22
N ALA A 181 -7.49 -1.97 -20.96
CA ALA A 181 -7.65 -2.68 -19.69
C ALA A 181 -7.17 -1.86 -18.48
N PHE A 182 -6.09 -1.07 -18.64
CA PHE A 182 -5.62 -0.17 -17.58
C PHE A 182 -6.53 1.07 -17.41
N ILE A 183 -7.09 1.59 -18.50
CA ILE A 183 -8.10 2.65 -18.49
C ILE A 183 -9.37 2.18 -17.79
N ASP A 184 -9.81 0.94 -18.04
CA ASP A 184 -10.99 0.35 -17.44
C ASP A 184 -10.77 0.03 -15.96
N ASN A 185 -9.56 -0.38 -15.58
CA ASN A 185 -9.18 -0.55 -14.18
C ASN A 185 -8.82 0.79 -13.51
N LYS A 186 -9.79 1.71 -13.55
CA LYS A 186 -9.67 3.10 -13.08
C LYS A 186 -9.15 3.18 -11.65
N PHE A 187 -9.64 2.25 -10.84
CA PHE A 187 -9.38 2.21 -9.43
C PHE A 187 -7.90 1.90 -9.14
N MET A 188 -7.36 0.83 -9.71
CA MET A 188 -5.95 0.45 -9.52
C MET A 188 -4.99 1.39 -10.26
N CYS A 189 -5.34 1.86 -11.46
CA CYS A 189 -4.35 2.57 -12.28
C CYS A 189 -4.29 4.07 -11.98
N PHE A 190 -5.41 4.66 -11.54
CA PHE A 190 -5.50 6.10 -11.33
C PHE A 190 -5.89 6.46 -9.90
N HIS A 191 -6.46 5.54 -9.10
CA HIS A 191 -6.88 5.79 -7.70
C HIS A 191 -7.62 7.12 -7.53
N ASP A 192 -8.33 7.54 -8.58
CA ASP A 192 -9.04 8.80 -8.58
C ASP A 192 -10.40 8.57 -7.93
N SER A 193 -10.47 8.86 -6.63
CA SER A 193 -11.72 8.78 -5.87
C SER A 193 -12.79 9.74 -6.39
N LEU A 194 -12.48 10.71 -7.27
CA LEU A 194 -13.49 11.53 -7.96
C LEU A 194 -14.22 10.73 -9.06
N LEU A 195 -13.64 9.62 -9.53
CA LEU A 195 -14.28 8.67 -10.45
C LEU A 195 -15.10 7.61 -9.70
N TRP A 196 -15.15 7.67 -8.36
CA TRP A 196 -16.05 6.87 -7.53
C TRP A 196 -17.47 7.45 -7.60
N LYS A 197 -18.22 7.06 -8.64
CA LYS A 197 -19.66 7.32 -8.80
C LYS A 197 -20.36 6.14 -9.44
#